data_AF-A0A8B8MWQ7-F1
#
_entry.id   AF-A0A8B8MWQ7-F1
#
_cell.length_a   1.000
_cell.length_b   1.000
_cell.length_c   1.000
_cell.angle_alpha   90.00
_cell.angle_beta   90.00
_cell.angle_gamma   90.00
#
_symmetry.space_group_name_H-M   'P 1'
#
loop_
_entity.id
_entity.type
_entity.pdbx_description
1 polymer ?
#
loop_
_entity_poly.entity_id
_entity_poly.type
_entity_poly.pdbx_seq_one_letter_code
_entity_poly.pdbx_strand_id
1 'polypeptide(L)'
;METDEGSRRVLPFQLQFDKPLASQVKMAEWNPEKDLLAMVTEDSKVMLHRFNWQRLWTISPGLDSSPQDEFLSLLGGARTSQAVHQFLLSSLGEVGRKRVSKVVCGAGKELQLVVLNHLQPAVEIIGFRMGELRGLSRWRSRYLGVGLDETLVDNAVEKAGMLLVQVERFIRVLSSVLQQFANFFSWLLKCVKQLMSEPSDQLLTYNRELVVVFLKFLYDQDPVMQLLDLPEADEEIDIDLETMQRVRESVQFGGFGDSEYLQRTLAKEFQQMEHSFKEAAQMPFSTISKKILCKNLLLLFPLTSVSASTRYIPISLSFYEDASEFASSNQTHEVGFTDYISFQIPDESFLDVTNCIAVVRGFMNDLSNVKQGRSLEGILLCIPPGYYCVDLALYKEHQIVMLLNKMNDTRENLGDAWMMILQASDLPFVHISGTTWENNWELYQLKDSILHLEMENEKIRSIPHAVVPPLSVSASRGVACVLAARKRALVYILDEDEDEISDSE
;
A
#
# COMPACT_ATOMS: atom_id res chain seq x y z
N MET A 1 -78.13 22.94 50.72
CA MET A 1 -76.72 22.78 50.30
C MET A 1 -76.30 21.45 50.89
N GLU A 2 -76.00 20.41 50.13
CA GLU A 2 -75.34 20.33 48.83
C GLU A 2 -76.03 19.32 47.90
N THR A 3 -75.83 19.54 46.61
CA THR A 3 -76.48 18.88 45.46
C THR A 3 -75.51 17.94 44.76
N ASP A 4 -75.95 16.68 44.63
CA ASP A 4 -75.93 15.83 43.42
C ASP A 4 -74.71 15.91 42.46
N GLU A 5 -73.77 14.97 42.60
CA GLU A 5 -72.80 14.65 41.54
C GLU A 5 -73.48 13.77 40.47
N GLY A 6 -74.02 14.42 39.45
CA GLY A 6 -74.60 13.78 38.28
C GLY A 6 -73.54 13.04 37.44
N SER A 7 -73.77 11.74 37.27
CA SER A 7 -73.25 10.88 36.19
C SER A 7 -73.18 11.65 34.85
N ARG A 8 -71.97 11.99 34.39
CA ARG A 8 -71.74 12.46 33.01
C ARG A 8 -72.06 11.31 32.06
N ARG A 9 -73.30 11.27 31.57
CA ARG A 9 -73.69 10.42 30.43
C ARG A 9 -72.81 10.79 29.23
N VAL A 10 -71.93 9.88 28.83
CA VAL A 10 -71.26 9.98 27.53
C VAL A 10 -72.34 9.91 26.46
N LEU A 11 -72.59 11.04 25.81
CA LEU A 11 -73.54 11.09 24.71
C LEU A 11 -72.93 10.35 23.52
N PRO A 12 -73.63 9.38 22.91
CA PRO A 12 -73.17 8.77 21.68
C PRO A 12 -73.15 9.81 20.55
N PHE A 13 -72.32 9.58 19.52
CA PHE A 13 -72.21 10.41 18.31
C PHE A 13 -71.55 11.79 18.48
N GLN A 14 -70.55 11.91 19.36
CA GLN A 14 -69.73 13.13 19.43
C GLN A 14 -68.78 13.23 18.23
N LEU A 15 -68.89 14.32 17.46
CA LEU A 15 -67.96 14.65 16.38
C LEU A 15 -66.59 15.03 16.95
N GLN A 16 -65.54 14.29 16.58
CA GLN A 16 -64.17 14.55 17.04
C GLN A 16 -63.36 15.37 16.02
N PHE A 17 -63.51 15.07 14.73
CA PHE A 17 -62.75 15.69 13.66
C PHE A 17 -63.62 15.85 12.41
N ASP A 18 -63.39 16.94 11.68
CA ASP A 18 -63.95 17.19 10.35
C ASP A 18 -62.80 17.37 9.36
N LYS A 19 -62.61 16.40 8.45
CA LYS A 19 -61.51 16.37 7.49
C LYS A 19 -62.06 16.23 6.06
N PRO A 20 -61.84 17.21 5.18
CA PRO A 20 -62.21 17.07 3.77
C PRO A 20 -61.29 16.06 3.08
N LEU A 21 -61.89 15.17 2.28
CA LEU A 21 -61.20 14.19 1.45
C LEU A 21 -61.16 14.66 -0.01
N ALA A 22 -60.06 14.35 -0.70
CA ALA A 22 -59.81 14.82 -2.08
C ALA A 22 -60.59 14.03 -3.15
N SER A 23 -61.13 12.87 -2.80
CA SER A 23 -61.90 11.99 -3.69
C SER A 23 -62.97 11.26 -2.88
N GLN A 24 -64.05 10.83 -3.56
CA GLN A 24 -65.15 10.09 -2.92
C GLN A 24 -64.66 8.73 -2.45
N VAL A 25 -65.01 8.34 -1.22
CA VAL A 25 -64.64 7.04 -0.64
C VAL A 25 -65.67 5.99 -1.02
N LYS A 26 -65.22 4.91 -1.66
CA LYS A 26 -66.05 3.75 -2.03
C LYS A 26 -66.20 2.75 -0.90
N MET A 27 -65.15 2.55 -0.11
CA MET A 27 -65.14 1.61 1.02
C MET A 27 -64.28 2.18 2.14
N ALA A 28 -64.72 2.03 3.39
CA ALA A 28 -63.94 2.41 4.57
C ALA A 28 -64.14 1.36 5.65
N GLU A 29 -63.05 0.96 6.31
CA GLU A 29 -63.09 -0.05 7.36
C GLU A 29 -62.13 0.30 8.49
N TRP A 30 -62.64 0.23 9.71
CA TRP A 30 -61.89 0.45 10.93
C TRP A 30 -61.33 -0.87 11.44
N ASN A 31 -60.07 -0.86 11.88
CA ASN A 31 -59.53 -1.98 12.62
C ASN A 31 -60.16 -2.01 14.03
N PRO A 32 -60.74 -3.13 14.48
CA PRO A 32 -61.41 -3.20 15.78
C PRO A 32 -60.45 -3.18 16.98
N GLU A 33 -59.17 -3.50 16.78
CA GLU A 33 -58.16 -3.60 17.85
C GLU A 33 -57.15 -2.45 17.86
N LYS A 34 -57.00 -1.74 16.73
CA LYS A 34 -55.98 -0.70 16.53
C LYS A 34 -56.61 0.60 16.08
N ASP A 35 -55.89 1.71 16.26
CA ASP A 35 -56.32 3.05 15.86
C ASP A 35 -56.23 3.30 14.34
N LEU A 36 -56.56 2.32 13.51
CA LEU A 36 -56.32 2.31 12.07
C LEU A 36 -57.62 2.33 11.25
N LEU A 37 -57.69 3.24 10.28
CA LEU A 37 -58.76 3.38 9.31
C LEU A 37 -58.22 3.16 7.89
N ALA A 38 -58.70 2.11 7.23
CA ALA A 38 -58.44 1.86 5.82
C ALA A 38 -59.57 2.45 4.98
N MET A 39 -59.22 3.11 3.87
CA MET A 39 -60.20 3.68 2.93
C MET A 39 -59.78 3.39 1.49
N VAL A 40 -60.76 3.08 0.65
CA VAL A 40 -60.59 2.94 -0.80
C VAL A 40 -61.35 4.07 -1.47
N THR A 41 -60.66 4.92 -2.22
CA THR A 41 -61.25 6.04 -2.94
C THR A 41 -61.69 5.64 -4.36
N GLU A 42 -62.50 6.47 -4.98
CA GLU A 42 -63.05 6.24 -6.32
C GLU A 42 -61.97 6.20 -7.41
N ASP A 43 -60.86 6.93 -7.20
CA ASP A 43 -59.63 6.84 -8.01
C ASP A 43 -58.79 5.59 -7.70
N SER A 44 -59.39 4.58 -7.06
CA SER A 44 -58.84 3.27 -6.72
C SER A 44 -57.65 3.30 -5.76
N LYS A 45 -57.36 4.42 -5.09
CA LYS A 45 -56.30 4.46 -4.07
C LYS A 45 -56.77 3.80 -2.78
N VAL A 46 -55.92 2.99 -2.19
CA VAL A 46 -56.08 2.44 -0.84
C VAL A 46 -55.25 3.28 0.12
N MET A 47 -55.87 3.91 1.10
CA MET A 47 -55.22 4.77 2.09
C MET A 47 -55.36 4.17 3.48
N LEU A 48 -54.29 4.18 4.28
CA LEU A 48 -54.35 3.83 5.70
C LEU A 48 -54.04 5.07 6.55
N HIS A 49 -54.95 5.43 7.44
CA HIS A 49 -54.80 6.52 8.39
C HIS A 49 -54.88 6.02 9.82
N ARG A 50 -54.29 6.78 10.75
CA ARG A 50 -54.58 6.68 12.18
C ARG A 50 -55.82 7.48 12.56
N PHE A 51 -56.33 7.27 13.77
CA PHE A 51 -57.47 8.01 14.33
C PHE A 51 -57.32 9.53 14.35
N ASN A 52 -56.11 10.03 14.56
CA ASN A 52 -55.79 11.46 14.50
C ASN A 52 -55.64 12.00 13.06
N TRP A 53 -56.11 11.29 12.04
CA TRP A 53 -55.94 11.60 10.62
C TRP A 53 -54.49 11.64 10.11
N GLN A 54 -53.52 11.10 10.86
CA GLN A 54 -52.16 10.91 10.37
C GLN A 54 -52.14 9.81 9.30
N ARG A 55 -51.64 10.13 8.10
CA ARG A 55 -51.51 9.16 7.00
C ARG A 55 -50.30 8.26 7.22
N LEU A 56 -50.50 6.94 7.19
CA LEU A 56 -49.43 5.96 7.31
C LEU A 56 -48.85 5.59 5.95
N TRP A 57 -49.70 5.24 4.99
CA TRP A 57 -49.29 4.89 3.63
C TRP A 57 -50.48 4.94 2.66
N THR A 58 -50.20 4.85 1.36
CA THR A 58 -51.22 4.84 0.30
C THR A 58 -50.74 3.94 -0.83
N ILE A 59 -51.55 2.97 -1.25
CA ILE A 59 -51.35 2.20 -2.48
C ILE A 59 -52.21 2.84 -3.56
N SER A 60 -51.61 3.22 -4.67
CA SER A 60 -52.37 3.37 -5.91
C SER A 60 -52.17 2.06 -6.67
N PRO A 61 -53.20 1.37 -7.17
CA PRO A 61 -52.99 0.27 -8.09
C PRO A 61 -52.13 0.81 -9.23
N GLY A 62 -50.95 0.22 -9.40
CA GLY A 62 -50.07 0.55 -10.52
C GLY A 62 -50.84 0.34 -11.81
N LEU A 63 -50.64 1.22 -12.78
CA LEU A 63 -50.98 0.88 -14.15
C LEU A 63 -50.19 -0.38 -14.55
N ASP A 64 -50.72 -1.21 -15.45
CA ASP A 64 -50.00 -2.37 -16.04
C ASP A 64 -48.77 -1.96 -16.88
N SER A 65 -48.34 -0.70 -16.81
CA SER A 65 -47.26 -0.10 -17.59
C SER A 65 -46.03 0.18 -16.73
N SER A 66 -44.84 -0.11 -17.27
CA SER A 66 -43.58 0.25 -16.61
C SER A 66 -43.36 1.79 -16.62
N PRO A 67 -42.56 2.34 -15.70
CA PRO A 67 -42.18 3.76 -15.74
C PRO A 67 -41.55 4.17 -17.09
N GLN A 68 -40.80 3.25 -17.71
CA GLN A 68 -40.21 3.41 -19.03
C GLN A 68 -41.28 3.62 -20.11
N ASP A 69 -42.32 2.79 -20.13
CA ASP A 69 -43.44 2.88 -21.09
C ASP A 69 -44.26 4.16 -20.91
N GLU A 70 -44.47 4.58 -19.66
CA GLU A 70 -45.17 5.81 -19.35
C GLU A 70 -44.37 7.05 -19.79
N PHE A 71 -43.05 7.05 -19.59
CA PHE A 71 -42.18 8.13 -20.10
C PHE A 71 -42.09 8.15 -21.62
N LEU A 72 -42.06 6.99 -22.28
CA LEU A 72 -42.12 6.90 -23.74
C LEU A 72 -43.45 7.44 -24.28
N SER A 73 -44.56 7.11 -23.61
CA SER A 73 -45.90 7.62 -23.95
C SER A 73 -45.98 9.14 -23.78
N LEU A 74 -45.40 9.68 -22.70
CA LEU A 74 -45.28 11.12 -22.46
C LEU A 74 -44.45 11.81 -23.55
N LEU A 75 -43.32 11.22 -23.96
CA LEU A 75 -42.49 11.75 -25.04
C LEU A 75 -43.23 11.77 -26.38
N GLY A 76 -44.07 10.75 -26.63
CA GLY A 76 -44.96 10.65 -27.79
C GLY A 76 -46.14 11.63 -27.78
N GLY A 77 -46.31 12.43 -26.72
CA GLY A 77 -47.38 13.44 -26.61
C GLY A 77 -48.69 12.89 -26.04
N ALA A 78 -48.70 11.68 -25.46
CA ALA A 78 -49.86 11.17 -24.75
C ALA A 78 -50.13 11.97 -23.47
N ARG A 79 -51.39 11.95 -23.00
CA ARG A 79 -51.72 12.51 -21.68
C ARG A 79 -50.98 11.71 -20.61
N THR A 80 -50.34 12.41 -19.67
CA THR A 80 -49.74 11.76 -18.50
C THR A 80 -50.80 10.96 -17.74
N SER A 81 -50.47 9.72 -17.36
CA SER A 81 -51.30 8.99 -16.41
C SER A 81 -51.41 9.77 -15.09
N GLN A 82 -52.46 9.53 -14.31
CA GLN A 82 -52.66 10.24 -13.04
C GLN A 82 -51.48 10.03 -12.08
N ALA A 83 -50.86 8.85 -12.11
CA ALA A 83 -49.70 8.50 -11.29
C ALA A 83 -48.45 9.30 -11.69
N VAL A 84 -48.10 9.33 -12.98
CA VAL A 84 -46.97 10.11 -13.50
C VAL A 84 -47.19 11.60 -13.30
N HIS A 85 -48.42 12.06 -13.53
CA HIS A 85 -48.79 13.45 -13.32
C HIS A 85 -48.56 13.85 -11.85
N GLN A 86 -49.05 13.04 -10.90
CA GLN A 86 -48.83 13.27 -9.48
C GLN A 86 -47.34 13.17 -9.11
N PHE A 87 -46.60 12.22 -9.66
CA PHE A 87 -45.16 12.07 -9.41
C PHE A 87 -44.38 13.30 -9.90
N LEU A 88 -44.57 13.71 -11.15
CA LEU A 88 -43.86 14.84 -11.75
C LEU A 88 -44.15 16.16 -11.06
N LEU A 89 -45.39 16.39 -10.60
CA LEU A 89 -45.78 17.63 -9.93
C LEU A 89 -45.47 17.64 -8.43
N SER A 90 -45.81 16.57 -7.72
CA SER A 90 -45.83 16.58 -6.24
C SER A 90 -44.64 15.88 -5.59
N SER A 91 -44.10 14.82 -6.20
CA SER A 91 -43.01 14.02 -5.62
C SER A 91 -41.64 14.47 -6.12
N LEU A 92 -41.49 14.59 -7.45
CA LEU A 92 -40.26 15.03 -8.08
C LEU A 92 -40.21 16.56 -8.13
N GLY A 93 -41.16 17.19 -8.82
CA GLY A 93 -41.18 18.64 -9.05
C GLY A 93 -39.88 19.18 -9.66
N GLU A 94 -39.75 20.51 -9.73
CA GLU A 94 -38.50 21.13 -10.22
C GLU A 94 -37.34 20.91 -9.23
N VAL A 95 -37.61 21.02 -7.93
CA VAL A 95 -36.61 20.93 -6.86
C VAL A 95 -36.04 19.52 -6.74
N GLY A 96 -36.89 18.48 -6.74
CA GLY A 96 -36.44 17.09 -6.70
C GLY A 96 -35.70 16.70 -7.96
N ARG A 97 -36.19 17.09 -9.15
CA ARG A 97 -35.46 16.89 -10.42
C ARG A 97 -34.08 17.55 -10.41
N LYS A 98 -33.96 18.80 -9.92
CA LYS A 98 -32.66 19.49 -9.76
C LYS A 98 -31.74 18.72 -8.82
N ARG A 99 -32.27 18.21 -7.69
CA ARG A 99 -31.50 17.43 -6.72
C ARG A 99 -30.98 16.13 -7.32
N VAL A 100 -31.85 15.33 -7.94
CA VAL A 100 -31.48 14.04 -8.55
C VAL A 100 -30.48 14.24 -9.67
N SER A 101 -30.72 15.20 -10.57
CA SER A 101 -29.78 15.55 -11.64
C SER A 101 -28.41 15.96 -11.08
N LYS A 102 -28.36 16.76 -10.01
CA LYS A 102 -27.09 17.15 -9.37
C LYS A 102 -26.34 15.96 -8.79
N VAL A 103 -27.04 15.02 -8.14
CA VAL A 103 -26.40 13.84 -7.53
C VAL A 103 -25.88 12.89 -8.62
N VAL A 104 -26.71 12.53 -9.61
CA VAL A 104 -26.33 11.59 -10.68
C VAL A 104 -25.21 12.17 -11.56
N CYS A 105 -25.39 13.39 -12.09
CA CYS A 105 -24.35 14.03 -12.89
C CYS A 105 -23.11 14.37 -12.05
N GLY A 106 -23.27 14.64 -10.75
CA GLY A 106 -22.17 14.90 -9.83
C GLY A 106 -21.30 13.65 -9.64
N ALA A 107 -21.92 12.52 -9.30
CA ALA A 107 -21.22 11.25 -9.14
C ALA A 107 -20.45 10.83 -10.42
N GLY A 108 -21.09 10.95 -11.60
CA GLY A 108 -20.40 10.63 -12.85
C GLY A 108 -19.25 11.59 -13.19
N LYS A 109 -19.35 12.88 -12.81
CA LYS A 109 -18.23 13.83 -12.97
C LYS A 109 -17.06 13.53 -12.04
N GLU A 110 -17.34 13.20 -10.78
CA GLU A 110 -16.29 12.77 -9.85
C GLU A 110 -15.60 11.50 -10.35
N LEU A 111 -16.37 10.52 -10.85
CA LEU A 111 -15.83 9.32 -11.46
C LEU A 111 -14.96 9.65 -12.69
N GLN A 112 -15.42 10.55 -13.56
CA GLN A 112 -14.64 11.01 -14.71
C GLN A 112 -13.33 11.68 -14.27
N LEU A 113 -13.35 12.49 -13.22
CA LEU A 113 -12.14 13.11 -12.65
C LEU A 113 -11.16 12.06 -12.13
N VAL A 114 -11.63 11.05 -11.40
CA VAL A 114 -10.78 9.96 -10.90
C VAL A 114 -10.10 9.24 -12.06
N VAL A 115 -10.85 8.94 -13.13
CA VAL A 115 -10.30 8.23 -14.28
C VAL A 115 -9.26 9.08 -15.01
N LEU A 116 -9.59 10.32 -15.33
CA LEU A 116 -8.71 11.21 -16.11
C LEU A 116 -7.47 11.64 -15.34
N ASN A 117 -7.58 11.89 -14.03
CA ASN A 117 -6.47 12.41 -13.23
C ASN A 117 -5.59 11.31 -12.61
N HIS A 118 -6.12 10.10 -12.45
CA HIS A 118 -5.41 9.02 -11.75
C HIS A 118 -5.27 7.76 -12.60
N LEU A 119 -6.37 7.20 -13.09
CA LEU A 119 -6.33 5.89 -13.75
C LEU A 119 -5.63 5.95 -15.11
N GLN A 120 -6.02 6.87 -15.99
CA GLN A 120 -5.44 7.00 -17.33
C GLN A 120 -3.93 7.31 -17.27
N PRO A 121 -3.46 8.33 -16.52
CA PRO A 121 -2.03 8.60 -16.41
C PRO A 121 -1.24 7.41 -15.84
N ALA A 122 -1.82 6.68 -14.87
CA ALA A 122 -1.17 5.50 -14.31
C ALA A 122 -0.99 4.39 -15.35
N VAL A 123 -2.02 4.08 -16.14
CA VAL A 123 -1.95 3.02 -17.16
C VAL A 123 -1.03 3.43 -18.32
N GLU A 124 -0.97 4.71 -18.68
CA GLU A 124 0.00 5.23 -19.66
C GLU A 124 1.45 5.08 -19.16
N ILE A 125 1.72 5.42 -17.90
CA ILE A 125 3.04 5.24 -17.27
C ILE A 125 3.41 3.75 -17.23
N ILE A 126 2.47 2.88 -16.87
CA ILE A 126 2.69 1.42 -16.89
C ILE A 126 3.07 0.97 -18.30
N GLY A 127 2.29 1.36 -19.32
CA GLY A 127 2.59 1.05 -20.71
C GLY A 127 3.98 1.52 -21.15
N PHE A 128 4.37 2.75 -20.76
CA PHE A 128 5.70 3.29 -21.03
C PHE A 128 6.82 2.46 -20.38
N ARG A 129 6.73 2.19 -19.07
CA ARG A 129 7.75 1.42 -18.33
C ARG A 129 7.86 -0.02 -18.81
N MET A 130 6.74 -0.66 -19.12
CA MET A 130 6.74 -1.99 -19.71
C MET A 130 7.36 -1.97 -21.11
N GLY A 131 7.13 -0.92 -21.90
CA GLY A 131 7.80 -0.73 -23.18
C GLY A 131 9.32 -0.61 -23.07
N GLU A 132 9.83 0.12 -22.07
CA GLU A 132 11.27 0.17 -21.77
C GLU A 132 11.82 -1.22 -21.39
N LEU A 133 11.11 -1.92 -20.48
CA LEU A 133 11.50 -3.25 -20.01
C LEU A 133 11.53 -4.26 -21.17
N ARG A 134 10.58 -4.16 -22.10
CA ARG A 134 10.55 -4.93 -23.34
C ARG A 134 11.82 -4.72 -24.16
N GLY A 135 12.22 -3.46 -24.33
CA GLY A 135 13.48 -3.11 -25.01
C GLY A 135 14.70 -3.76 -24.37
N LEU A 136 14.77 -3.75 -23.02
CA LEU A 136 15.85 -4.39 -22.27
C LEU A 136 15.82 -5.92 -22.41
N SER A 137 14.63 -6.54 -22.39
CA SER A 137 14.49 -8.00 -22.51
C SER A 137 15.03 -8.55 -23.85
N ARG A 138 14.98 -7.75 -24.90
CA ARG A 138 15.54 -8.09 -26.22
C ARG A 138 17.07 -8.08 -26.25
N TRP A 139 17.72 -7.37 -25.34
CA TRP A 139 19.18 -7.40 -25.20
C TRP A 139 19.63 -8.62 -24.38
N ARG A 140 19.46 -9.80 -24.98
CA ARG A 140 19.70 -11.10 -24.34
C ARG A 140 21.11 -11.25 -23.77
N SER A 141 22.14 -10.76 -24.46
CA SER A 141 23.53 -10.88 -23.97
C SER A 141 23.77 -10.17 -22.64
N ARG A 142 22.97 -9.16 -22.28
CA ARG A 142 23.09 -8.42 -21.02
C ARG A 142 22.06 -8.86 -19.97
N TYR A 143 20.81 -9.07 -20.36
CA TYR A 143 19.71 -9.23 -19.41
C TYR A 143 19.15 -10.64 -19.28
N LEU A 144 19.40 -11.54 -20.24
CA LEU A 144 18.99 -12.95 -20.12
C LEU A 144 19.65 -13.60 -18.90
N GLY A 145 20.92 -13.27 -18.64
CA GLY A 145 21.64 -13.75 -17.46
C GLY A 145 21.05 -13.27 -16.13
N VAL A 146 20.30 -12.17 -16.11
CA VAL A 146 19.64 -11.66 -14.91
C VAL A 146 18.24 -12.26 -14.75
N GLY A 147 17.73 -13.00 -15.75
CA GLY A 147 16.41 -13.64 -15.73
C GLY A 147 15.30 -12.78 -16.34
N LEU A 148 15.64 -11.76 -17.13
CA LEU A 148 14.65 -10.98 -17.86
C LEU A 148 14.21 -11.73 -19.13
N ASP A 149 13.06 -12.41 -19.05
CA ASP A 149 12.53 -13.22 -20.15
C ASP A 149 11.71 -12.37 -21.14
N GLU A 150 12.07 -12.45 -22.43
CA GLU A 150 11.42 -11.66 -23.48
C GLU A 150 9.95 -12.05 -23.68
N THR A 151 9.60 -13.32 -23.58
CA THR A 151 8.24 -13.80 -23.84
C THR A 151 7.26 -13.38 -22.75
N LEU A 152 7.69 -13.48 -21.48
CA LEU A 152 6.89 -13.05 -20.35
C LEU A 152 6.74 -11.53 -20.31
N VAL A 153 7.80 -10.78 -20.64
CA VAL A 153 7.74 -9.32 -20.74
C VAL A 153 6.86 -8.89 -21.92
N ASP A 154 6.93 -9.56 -23.07
CA ASP A 154 6.05 -9.30 -24.22
C ASP A 154 4.57 -9.51 -23.85
N ASN A 155 4.24 -10.62 -23.17
CA ASN A 155 2.88 -10.86 -22.68
C ASN A 155 2.43 -9.78 -21.69
N ALA A 156 3.31 -9.38 -20.76
CA ALA A 156 3.00 -8.32 -19.79
C ALA A 156 2.76 -6.96 -20.47
N VAL A 157 3.55 -6.60 -21.48
CA VAL A 157 3.33 -5.38 -22.29
C VAL A 157 1.99 -5.44 -23.01
N GLU A 158 1.65 -6.60 -23.57
CA GLU A 158 0.38 -6.83 -24.25
C GLU A 158 -0.82 -6.65 -23.29
N LYS A 159 -0.78 -7.24 -22.09
CA LYS A 159 -1.84 -7.06 -21.07
C LYS A 159 -1.95 -5.61 -20.59
N ALA A 160 -0.83 -4.91 -20.43
CA ALA A 160 -0.84 -3.47 -20.12
C ALA A 160 -1.51 -2.64 -21.24
N GLY A 161 -1.25 -3.00 -22.51
CA GLY A 161 -1.89 -2.38 -23.66
C GLY A 161 -3.41 -2.63 -23.72
N MET A 162 -3.87 -3.83 -23.41
CA MET A 162 -5.30 -4.16 -23.33
C MET A 162 -6.00 -3.35 -22.23
N LEU A 163 -5.38 -3.24 -21.05
CA LEU A 163 -5.90 -2.42 -19.96
C LEU A 163 -6.06 -0.96 -20.39
N LEU A 164 -5.09 -0.40 -21.13
CA LEU A 164 -5.18 0.96 -21.66
C LEU A 164 -6.40 1.13 -22.58
N VAL A 165 -6.65 0.17 -23.49
CA VAL A 165 -7.84 0.21 -24.36
C VAL A 165 -9.13 0.12 -23.54
N GLN A 166 -9.16 -0.67 -22.46
CA GLN A 166 -10.33 -0.76 -21.58
C GLN A 166 -10.58 0.53 -20.80
N VAL A 167 -9.54 1.21 -20.32
CA VAL A 167 -9.69 2.53 -19.68
C VAL A 167 -10.25 3.54 -20.68
N GLU A 168 -9.74 3.57 -21.91
CA GLU A 168 -10.27 4.43 -22.97
C GLU A 168 -11.74 4.12 -23.31
N ARG A 169 -12.10 2.84 -23.39
CA ARG A 169 -13.49 2.42 -23.57
C ARG A 169 -14.37 2.88 -22.42
N PHE A 170 -13.91 2.71 -21.17
CA PHE A 170 -14.62 3.13 -19.97
C PHE A 170 -14.92 4.63 -19.99
N ILE A 171 -13.92 5.46 -20.32
CA ILE A 171 -14.08 6.92 -20.45
C ILE A 171 -15.16 7.28 -21.48
N ARG A 172 -15.16 6.60 -22.64
CA ARG A 172 -16.15 6.84 -23.70
C ARG A 172 -17.56 6.46 -23.27
N VAL A 173 -17.73 5.30 -22.65
CA VAL A 173 -19.04 4.83 -22.14
C VAL A 173 -19.55 5.77 -21.04
N LEU A 174 -18.72 6.10 -20.06
CA LEU A 174 -19.08 7.03 -18.98
C LEU A 174 -19.49 8.40 -19.52
N SER A 175 -18.75 8.94 -20.48
CA SER A 175 -19.05 10.24 -21.10
C SER A 175 -20.40 10.19 -21.85
N SER A 176 -20.67 9.11 -22.57
CA SER A 176 -21.94 8.91 -23.27
C SER A 176 -23.11 8.84 -22.29
N VAL A 177 -22.99 8.04 -21.22
CA VAL A 177 -24.02 7.89 -20.19
C VAL A 177 -24.33 9.22 -19.51
N LEU A 178 -23.30 9.99 -19.15
CA LEU A 178 -23.48 11.32 -18.55
C LEU A 178 -24.22 12.29 -19.48
N GLN A 179 -23.91 12.26 -20.78
CA GLN A 179 -24.59 13.08 -21.78
C GLN A 179 -26.06 12.68 -21.93
N GLN A 180 -26.35 11.38 -21.93
CA GLN A 180 -27.72 10.86 -22.04
C GLN A 180 -28.57 11.25 -20.81
N PHE A 181 -28.04 11.11 -19.60
CA PHE A 181 -28.71 11.57 -18.38
C PHE A 181 -28.95 13.09 -18.39
N ALA A 182 -27.97 13.88 -18.81
CA ALA A 182 -28.14 15.33 -18.90
C ALA A 182 -29.24 15.73 -19.90
N ASN A 183 -29.31 15.04 -21.04
CA ASN A 183 -30.36 15.24 -22.05
C ASN A 183 -31.75 14.82 -21.52
N PHE A 184 -31.84 13.67 -20.86
CA PHE A 184 -33.06 13.19 -20.20
C PHE A 184 -33.56 14.18 -19.14
N PHE A 185 -32.69 14.67 -18.25
CA PHE A 185 -33.08 15.63 -17.21
C PHE A 185 -33.48 17.00 -17.77
N SER A 186 -32.96 17.39 -18.93
CA SER A 186 -33.37 18.60 -19.64
C SER A 186 -34.77 18.45 -20.25
N TRP A 187 -35.05 17.30 -20.85
CA TRP A 187 -36.39 16.94 -21.31
C TRP A 187 -37.40 16.88 -20.15
N LEU A 188 -37.06 16.19 -19.06
CA LEU A 188 -37.92 16.01 -17.90
C LEU A 188 -38.28 17.36 -17.24
N LEU A 189 -37.34 18.31 -17.21
CA LEU A 189 -37.61 19.67 -16.74
C LEU A 189 -38.66 20.37 -17.60
N LYS A 190 -38.60 20.22 -18.92
CA LYS A 190 -39.60 20.77 -19.83
C LYS A 190 -40.98 20.18 -19.56
N CYS A 191 -41.08 18.87 -19.35
CA CYS A 191 -42.33 18.22 -19.00
C CYS A 191 -42.91 18.79 -17.70
N VAL A 192 -42.11 18.91 -16.64
CA VAL A 192 -42.55 19.49 -15.35
C VAL A 192 -43.07 20.91 -15.52
N LYS A 193 -42.34 21.78 -16.24
CA LYS A 193 -42.78 23.18 -16.46
C LYS A 193 -44.05 23.29 -17.29
N GLN A 194 -44.18 22.46 -18.33
CA GLN A 194 -45.37 22.42 -19.17
C GLN A 194 -46.61 21.97 -18.37
N LEU A 195 -46.46 21.00 -17.46
CA LEU A 195 -47.54 20.57 -16.58
C LEU A 195 -47.91 21.64 -15.55
N MET A 196 -46.95 22.43 -15.08
CA MET A 196 -47.18 23.58 -14.19
C MET A 196 -47.72 24.83 -14.90
N SER A 197 -47.91 24.78 -16.23
CA SER A 197 -48.29 25.94 -17.06
C SER A 197 -47.32 27.14 -16.94
N GLU A 198 -46.05 26.87 -16.66
CA GLU A 198 -44.99 27.88 -16.60
C GLU A 198 -44.36 28.12 -17.98
N PRO A 199 -43.91 29.35 -18.28
CA PRO A 199 -43.26 29.66 -19.55
C PRO A 199 -42.00 28.82 -19.74
N SER A 200 -41.91 28.15 -20.89
CA SER A 200 -40.85 27.21 -21.24
C SER A 200 -39.77 27.80 -22.15
N ASP A 201 -39.87 29.10 -22.47
CA ASP A 201 -39.11 29.76 -23.55
C ASP A 201 -37.61 29.96 -23.27
N GLN A 202 -37.14 29.64 -22.06
CA GLN A 202 -35.73 29.76 -21.65
C GLN A 202 -35.05 28.41 -21.33
N LEU A 203 -35.66 27.28 -21.70
CA LEU A 203 -35.11 25.96 -21.38
C LEU A 203 -34.04 25.51 -22.37
N LEU A 204 -33.06 24.75 -21.86
CA LEU A 204 -32.07 24.05 -22.67
C LEU A 204 -32.76 23.13 -23.69
N THR A 205 -32.31 23.22 -24.94
CA THR A 205 -32.75 22.32 -26.01
C THR A 205 -32.33 20.89 -25.68
N TYR A 206 -33.25 19.94 -25.80
CA TYR A 206 -32.98 18.51 -25.66
C TYR A 206 -33.17 17.81 -27.01
N ASN A 207 -32.43 16.74 -27.26
CA ASN A 207 -32.58 15.90 -28.44
C ASN A 207 -33.58 14.78 -28.14
N ARG A 208 -34.70 14.74 -28.88
CA ARG A 208 -35.78 13.75 -28.72
C ARG A 208 -35.33 12.32 -29.02
N GLU A 209 -34.50 12.13 -30.04
CA GLU A 209 -34.01 10.80 -30.43
C GLU A 209 -33.14 10.20 -29.33
N LEU A 210 -32.27 11.02 -28.73
CA LEU A 210 -31.46 10.59 -27.59
C LEU A 210 -32.31 10.25 -26.36
N VAL A 211 -33.43 10.94 -26.11
CA VAL A 211 -34.37 10.55 -25.04
C VAL A 211 -35.00 9.19 -25.34
N VAL A 212 -35.38 8.90 -26.59
CA VAL A 212 -35.90 7.58 -26.98
C VAL A 212 -34.85 6.50 -26.75
N VAL A 213 -33.61 6.73 -27.18
CA VAL A 213 -32.49 5.79 -26.98
C VAL A 213 -32.24 5.55 -25.49
N PHE A 214 -32.14 6.63 -24.70
CA PHE A 214 -31.96 6.52 -23.25
C PHE A 214 -33.10 5.72 -22.62
N LEU A 215 -34.36 6.07 -22.91
CA LEU A 215 -35.51 5.38 -22.36
C LEU A 215 -35.49 3.90 -22.74
N LYS A 216 -35.24 3.54 -24.00
CA LYS A 216 -35.28 2.13 -24.45
C LYS A 216 -34.12 1.26 -23.95
N PHE A 217 -32.91 1.82 -23.86
CA PHE A 217 -31.70 1.01 -23.68
C PHE A 217 -30.93 1.29 -22.39
N LEU A 218 -31.11 2.46 -21.77
CA LEU A 218 -30.30 2.90 -20.62
C LEU A 218 -31.11 3.20 -19.35
N TYR A 219 -32.44 3.28 -19.43
CA TYR A 219 -33.28 3.68 -18.30
C TYR A 219 -33.16 2.72 -17.10
N ASP A 220 -33.20 1.41 -17.39
CA ASP A 220 -33.07 0.33 -16.40
C ASP A 220 -31.74 -0.42 -16.49
N GLN A 221 -30.74 0.15 -17.19
CA GLN A 221 -29.42 -0.47 -17.34
C GLN A 221 -28.31 0.44 -16.84
N ASP A 222 -27.28 -0.15 -16.23
CA ASP A 222 -26.06 0.55 -15.82
C ASP A 222 -24.84 0.01 -16.62
N PRO A 223 -24.59 0.55 -17.83
CA PRO A 223 -23.45 0.13 -18.63
C PRO A 223 -22.10 0.58 -18.04
N VAL A 224 -22.09 1.49 -17.07
CA VAL A 224 -20.85 1.90 -16.38
C VAL A 224 -20.47 0.82 -15.37
N MET A 225 -21.43 0.35 -14.57
CA MET A 225 -21.20 -0.73 -13.62
C MET A 225 -20.78 -2.04 -14.31
N GLN A 226 -21.39 -2.39 -15.44
CA GLN A 226 -21.02 -3.58 -16.22
C GLN A 226 -19.52 -3.64 -16.59
N LEU A 227 -18.86 -2.49 -16.75
CA LEU A 227 -17.43 -2.43 -17.04
C LEU A 227 -16.55 -2.50 -15.79
N LEU A 228 -17.09 -2.16 -14.62
CA LEU A 228 -16.34 -2.12 -13.36
C LEU A 228 -16.48 -3.40 -12.53
N ASP A 229 -17.58 -4.12 -12.68
CA ASP A 229 -17.93 -5.21 -11.79
C ASP A 229 -16.96 -6.41 -11.89
N LEU A 230 -16.85 -7.15 -10.80
CA LEU A 230 -16.19 -8.46 -10.75
C LEU A 230 -17.32 -9.48 -10.80
N PRO A 231 -17.69 -10.00 -11.99
CA PRO A 231 -18.84 -10.88 -12.08
C PRO A 231 -18.59 -12.15 -11.25
N GLU A 232 -19.62 -12.59 -10.51
CA GLU A 232 -19.57 -13.78 -9.65
C GLU A 232 -19.41 -15.08 -10.47
N ALA A 233 -19.53 -15.01 -11.80
CA ALA A 233 -19.33 -16.09 -12.76
C ALA A 233 -18.66 -15.59 -14.07
N ASP A 234 -18.33 -16.49 -15.00
CA ASP A 234 -17.80 -16.22 -16.35
C ASP A 234 -18.80 -15.49 -17.28
N GLU A 235 -19.51 -14.49 -16.77
CA GLU A 235 -20.30 -13.60 -17.60
C GLU A 235 -19.36 -12.73 -18.44
N GLU A 236 -19.49 -12.88 -19.75
CA GLU A 236 -18.84 -12.07 -20.77
C GLU A 236 -19.73 -10.90 -21.15
N ILE A 237 -19.13 -9.73 -21.33
CA ILE A 237 -19.80 -8.57 -21.89
C ILE A 237 -20.15 -8.89 -23.34
N ASP A 238 -21.43 -8.78 -23.69
CA ASP A 238 -21.89 -8.94 -25.06
C ASP A 238 -21.31 -7.81 -25.95
N ILE A 239 -20.57 -8.21 -26.97
CA ILE A 239 -19.97 -7.32 -27.96
C ILE A 239 -20.51 -7.72 -29.32
N ASP A 240 -20.88 -6.73 -30.12
CA ASP A 240 -21.39 -6.98 -31.46
C ASP A 240 -20.39 -7.80 -32.31
N LEU A 241 -20.93 -8.72 -33.11
CA LEU A 241 -20.16 -9.65 -33.93
C LEU A 241 -19.22 -8.95 -34.91
N GLU A 242 -19.60 -7.77 -35.40
CA GLU A 242 -18.81 -6.98 -36.36
C GLU A 242 -17.55 -6.42 -35.69
N THR A 243 -17.67 -5.88 -34.48
CA THR A 243 -16.56 -5.40 -33.65
C THR A 243 -15.63 -6.55 -33.29
N MET A 244 -16.16 -7.70 -32.86
CA MET A 244 -15.34 -8.87 -32.56
C MET A 244 -14.58 -9.37 -33.79
N GLN A 245 -15.20 -9.34 -34.98
CA GLN A 245 -14.51 -9.68 -36.22
C GLN A 245 -13.36 -8.70 -36.51
N ARG A 246 -13.57 -7.39 -36.37
CA ARG A 246 -12.52 -6.38 -36.54
C ARG A 246 -11.35 -6.53 -35.57
N VAL A 247 -11.64 -6.90 -34.31
CA VAL A 247 -10.59 -7.18 -33.31
C VAL A 247 -9.76 -8.40 -33.73
N ARG A 248 -10.40 -9.48 -34.19
CA ARG A 248 -9.69 -10.67 -34.70
C ARG A 248 -8.86 -10.38 -35.95
N GLU A 249 -9.36 -9.53 -36.85
CA GLU A 249 -8.60 -9.09 -38.02
C GLU A 249 -7.39 -8.24 -37.64
N SER A 250 -7.50 -7.44 -36.57
CA SER A 250 -6.42 -6.59 -36.07
C SER A 250 -5.18 -7.39 -35.63
N VAL A 251 -5.35 -8.63 -35.18
CA VAL A 251 -4.23 -9.54 -34.86
C VAL A 251 -3.30 -9.73 -36.07
N GLN A 252 -3.86 -9.81 -37.28
CA GLN A 252 -3.09 -9.96 -38.52
C GLN A 252 -2.25 -8.71 -38.85
N PHE A 253 -2.63 -7.55 -38.32
CA PHE A 253 -1.95 -6.27 -38.50
C PHE A 253 -1.01 -5.92 -37.34
N GLY A 254 -0.70 -6.88 -36.46
CA GLY A 254 0.16 -6.65 -35.29
C GLY A 254 -0.57 -6.06 -34.09
N GLY A 255 -1.90 -6.21 -34.03
CA GLY A 255 -2.69 -6.01 -32.82
C GLY A 255 -2.38 -7.07 -31.76
N PHE A 256 -3.12 -7.00 -30.65
CA PHE A 256 -2.97 -7.95 -29.55
C PHE A 256 -3.33 -9.38 -29.95
N GLY A 257 -2.64 -10.38 -29.40
CA GLY A 257 -2.89 -11.80 -29.64
C GLY A 257 -4.16 -12.33 -28.95
N ASP A 258 -4.51 -11.80 -27.78
CA ASP A 258 -5.79 -12.10 -27.13
C ASP A 258 -6.88 -11.16 -27.68
N SER A 259 -7.90 -11.73 -28.32
CA SER A 259 -9.01 -11.00 -28.96
C SER A 259 -10.25 -10.83 -28.08
N GLU A 260 -10.28 -11.47 -26.92
CA GLU A 260 -11.45 -11.51 -26.03
C GLU A 260 -11.41 -10.39 -24.99
N TYR A 261 -10.36 -9.57 -24.97
CA TYR A 261 -10.17 -8.51 -23.97
C TYR A 261 -11.37 -7.56 -23.87
N LEU A 262 -12.12 -7.31 -24.95
CA LEU A 262 -13.34 -6.49 -24.93
C LEU A 262 -14.54 -7.15 -24.23
N GLN A 263 -14.56 -8.47 -24.13
CA GLN A 263 -15.63 -9.22 -23.46
C GLN A 263 -15.42 -9.25 -21.94
N ARG A 264 -14.27 -8.78 -21.45
CA ARG A 264 -13.92 -8.78 -20.03
C ARG A 264 -14.07 -7.39 -19.42
N THR A 265 -14.34 -7.37 -18.12
CA THR A 265 -14.46 -6.13 -17.34
C THR A 265 -13.08 -5.51 -17.11
N LEU A 266 -13.05 -4.22 -16.77
CA LEU A 266 -11.83 -3.50 -16.44
C LEU A 266 -11.07 -4.18 -15.29
N ALA A 267 -11.82 -4.71 -14.30
CA ALA A 267 -11.24 -5.42 -13.17
C ALA A 267 -10.60 -6.76 -13.58
N LYS A 268 -11.24 -7.53 -14.48
CA LYS A 268 -10.65 -8.77 -15.03
C LYS A 268 -9.36 -8.47 -15.81
N GLU A 269 -9.35 -7.45 -16.66
CA GLU A 269 -8.14 -7.08 -17.42
C GLU A 269 -7.01 -6.55 -16.52
N PHE A 270 -7.34 -5.83 -15.44
CA PHE A 270 -6.36 -5.46 -14.43
C PHE A 270 -5.74 -6.69 -13.75
N GLN A 271 -6.53 -7.70 -13.39
CA GLN A 271 -6.03 -8.95 -12.80
C GLN A 271 -5.12 -9.74 -13.76
N GLN A 272 -5.48 -9.80 -15.04
CA GLN A 272 -4.67 -10.45 -16.08
C GLN A 272 -3.30 -9.75 -16.22
N MET A 273 -3.30 -8.42 -16.25
CA MET A 273 -2.06 -7.63 -16.24
C MET A 273 -1.24 -7.90 -14.97
N GLU A 274 -1.85 -7.83 -13.79
CA GLU A 274 -1.15 -8.05 -12.52
C GLU A 274 -0.51 -9.45 -12.45
N HIS A 275 -1.23 -10.48 -12.90
CA HIS A 275 -0.70 -11.84 -12.96
C HIS A 275 0.53 -11.93 -13.88
N SER A 276 0.44 -11.40 -15.10
CA SER A 276 1.55 -11.41 -16.05
C SER A 276 2.78 -10.67 -15.51
N PHE A 277 2.58 -9.59 -14.74
CA PHE A 277 3.66 -8.83 -14.13
C PHE A 277 4.35 -9.64 -13.02
N LYS A 278 3.58 -10.35 -12.19
CA LYS A 278 4.11 -11.22 -11.14
C LYS A 278 4.97 -12.34 -11.74
N GLU A 279 4.50 -12.97 -12.81
CA GLU A 279 5.27 -14.01 -13.51
C GLU A 279 6.59 -13.46 -14.07
N ALA A 280 6.53 -12.33 -14.79
CA ALA A 280 7.72 -11.70 -15.35
C ALA A 280 8.72 -11.24 -14.25
N ALA A 281 8.22 -10.68 -13.14
CA ALA A 281 9.05 -10.18 -12.05
C ALA A 281 9.65 -11.30 -11.16
N GLN A 282 9.05 -12.49 -11.14
CA GLN A 282 9.58 -13.63 -10.38
C GLN A 282 10.83 -14.23 -11.04
N MET A 283 10.97 -14.10 -12.37
CA MET A 283 12.08 -14.71 -13.11
C MET A 283 13.45 -14.16 -12.71
N PRO A 284 13.66 -12.84 -12.55
CA PRO A 284 14.91 -12.32 -12.04
C PRO A 284 15.27 -12.84 -10.65
N PHE A 285 14.29 -12.89 -9.74
CA PHE A 285 14.50 -13.42 -8.39
C PHE A 285 14.96 -14.88 -8.42
N SER A 286 14.26 -15.74 -9.16
CA SER A 286 14.60 -17.16 -9.28
C SER A 286 15.93 -17.41 -10.01
N THR A 287 16.31 -16.52 -10.94
CA THR A 287 17.55 -16.63 -11.70
C THR A 287 18.76 -16.19 -10.89
N ILE A 288 18.67 -15.04 -10.20
CA ILE A 288 19.76 -14.50 -9.38
C ILE A 288 19.95 -15.36 -8.12
N SER A 289 18.88 -15.76 -7.45
CA SER A 289 18.98 -16.58 -6.23
C SER A 289 19.75 -17.90 -6.47
N LYS A 290 19.55 -18.56 -7.61
CA LYS A 290 20.31 -19.76 -8.00
C LYS A 290 21.81 -19.50 -8.25
N LYS A 291 22.18 -18.24 -8.51
CA LYS A 291 23.57 -17.82 -8.71
C LYS A 291 24.26 -17.38 -7.41
N ILE A 292 23.49 -17.09 -6.36
CA ILE A 292 24.04 -16.78 -5.04
C ILE A 292 24.45 -18.11 -4.39
N LEU A 293 25.76 -18.35 -4.34
CA LEU A 293 26.35 -19.53 -3.73
C LEU A 293 27.11 -19.12 -2.47
N CYS A 294 26.92 -19.88 -1.39
CA CYS A 294 27.78 -19.77 -0.21
C CYS A 294 29.14 -20.35 -0.58
N LYS A 295 30.13 -19.48 -0.84
CA LYS A 295 31.51 -19.88 -1.16
C LYS A 295 32.28 -20.29 0.10
N ASN A 296 32.17 -19.48 1.16
CA ASN A 296 32.92 -19.63 2.39
C ASN A 296 31.98 -19.57 3.61
N LEU A 297 32.34 -20.31 4.65
CA LEU A 297 31.68 -20.30 5.95
C LEU A 297 32.75 -20.17 7.03
N LEU A 298 32.68 -19.11 7.84
CA LEU A 298 33.56 -18.93 8.99
C LEU A 298 32.80 -19.31 10.26
N LEU A 299 33.26 -20.37 10.93
CA LEU A 299 32.74 -20.77 12.24
C LEU A 299 33.50 -19.98 13.31
N LEU A 300 32.78 -19.15 14.07
CA LEU A 300 33.40 -18.28 15.09
C LEU A 300 33.73 -19.06 16.37
N PHE A 301 32.72 -19.62 17.05
CA PHE A 301 32.91 -20.43 18.26
C PHE A 301 31.70 -21.34 18.57
N PRO A 302 31.85 -22.50 19.25
CA PRO A 302 30.71 -23.30 19.68
C PRO A 302 30.08 -22.69 20.94
N LEU A 303 28.75 -22.64 20.99
CA LEU A 303 28.00 -22.08 22.12
C LEU A 303 27.91 -23.01 23.35
N THR A 304 28.50 -24.21 23.32
CA THR A 304 28.45 -25.17 24.44
C THR A 304 29.13 -24.68 25.72
N SER A 305 29.88 -23.58 25.62
CA SER A 305 30.67 -22.93 26.68
C SER A 305 30.11 -21.56 27.11
N VAL A 306 28.82 -21.30 26.84
CA VAL A 306 28.17 -20.06 27.23
C VAL A 306 27.19 -20.36 28.35
N SER A 307 27.55 -19.99 29.57
CA SER A 307 26.63 -19.97 30.72
C SER A 307 25.32 -19.24 30.35
N ALA A 308 24.16 -19.74 30.80
CA ALA A 308 22.82 -19.21 30.44
C ALA A 308 22.58 -17.71 30.78
N SER A 309 23.54 -17.06 31.44
CA SER A 309 23.59 -15.63 31.76
C SER A 309 24.03 -14.72 30.60
N THR A 310 24.73 -15.22 29.57
CA THR A 310 25.25 -14.40 28.46
C THR A 310 24.25 -14.34 27.31
N ARG A 311 23.30 -13.39 27.35
CA ARG A 311 22.27 -13.23 26.30
C ARG A 311 22.73 -12.43 25.07
N TYR A 312 23.85 -11.73 25.16
CA TYR A 312 24.35 -10.84 24.12
C TYR A 312 25.86 -11.04 23.94
N ILE A 313 26.29 -11.26 22.70
CA ILE A 313 27.70 -11.33 22.34
C ILE A 313 27.95 -10.15 21.40
N PRO A 314 28.79 -9.17 21.80
CA PRO A 314 29.20 -8.08 20.94
C PRO A 314 29.74 -8.62 19.61
N ILE A 315 29.11 -8.23 18.50
CA ILE A 315 29.56 -8.56 17.15
C ILE A 315 29.32 -7.36 16.23
N SER A 316 30.33 -7.03 15.43
CA SER A 316 30.27 -5.98 14.41
C SER A 316 30.82 -6.53 13.10
N LEU A 317 30.10 -6.27 12.03
CA LEU A 317 30.44 -6.64 10.65
C LEU A 317 30.54 -5.37 9.82
N SER A 318 31.65 -5.16 9.13
CA SER A 318 31.79 -4.04 8.19
C SER A 318 32.69 -4.40 7.00
N PHE A 319 32.75 -3.50 6.03
CA PHE A 319 33.67 -3.56 4.91
C PHE A 319 34.09 -2.15 4.50
N TYR A 320 35.30 -2.02 3.98
CA TYR A 320 35.88 -0.76 3.50
C TYR A 320 36.41 -0.91 2.08
N GLU A 321 36.33 0.16 1.31
CA GLU A 321 36.94 0.27 -0.01
C GLU A 321 38.45 0.53 0.16
N ASP A 322 39.28 -0.33 -0.44
CA ASP A 322 40.73 -0.19 -0.40
C ASP A 322 41.17 0.94 -1.35
N ALA A 323 41.44 2.13 -0.82
CA ALA A 323 41.92 3.27 -1.61
C ALA A 323 43.33 3.07 -2.24
N SER A 324 44.06 2.02 -1.84
CA SER A 324 45.46 1.79 -2.21
C SER A 324 45.69 1.16 -3.60
N GLU A 325 44.65 0.71 -4.30
CA GLU A 325 44.80 -0.03 -5.57
C GLU A 325 44.67 0.80 -6.85
N PHE A 326 44.48 2.12 -6.77
CA PHE A 326 44.41 2.99 -7.95
C PHE A 326 45.72 3.09 -8.76
N ALA A 327 46.85 2.58 -8.24
CA ALA A 327 48.17 2.86 -8.82
C ALA A 327 48.82 1.73 -9.63
N SER A 328 48.32 0.48 -9.64
CA SER A 328 49.15 -0.65 -10.12
C SER A 328 48.56 -1.63 -11.14
N SER A 329 47.32 -1.51 -11.63
CA SER A 329 46.89 -2.39 -12.74
C SER A 329 45.90 -1.74 -13.73
N ASN A 330 46.30 -1.72 -15.00
CA ASN A 330 45.50 -1.26 -16.15
C ASN A 330 44.51 -2.33 -16.67
N GLN A 331 43.97 -3.20 -15.81
CA GLN A 331 43.01 -4.22 -16.21
C GLN A 331 41.86 -4.28 -15.21
N THR A 332 40.66 -3.97 -15.71
CA THR A 332 39.35 -4.08 -15.05
C THR A 332 39.24 -3.49 -13.64
N HIS A 333 38.48 -2.39 -13.54
CA HIS A 333 38.09 -1.73 -12.29
C HIS A 333 37.34 -2.69 -11.34
N GLU A 334 38.06 -3.55 -10.62
CA GLU A 334 37.56 -4.19 -9.41
C GLU A 334 38.05 -3.36 -8.24
N VAL A 335 37.13 -2.65 -7.60
CA VAL A 335 37.36 -1.98 -6.33
C VAL A 335 37.56 -3.09 -5.29
N GLY A 336 38.75 -3.18 -4.70
CA GLY A 336 39.01 -4.09 -3.59
C GLY A 336 38.23 -3.66 -2.35
N PHE A 337 37.54 -4.60 -1.71
CA PHE A 337 36.91 -4.35 -0.41
C PHE A 337 37.58 -5.23 0.65
N THR A 338 37.95 -4.63 1.77
CA THR A 338 38.41 -5.36 2.96
C THR A 338 37.28 -5.39 3.98
N ASP A 339 36.76 -6.59 4.25
CA ASP A 339 35.79 -6.84 5.30
C ASP A 339 36.46 -7.02 6.66
N TYR A 340 35.78 -6.58 7.72
CA TYR A 340 36.19 -6.71 9.12
C TYR A 340 35.05 -7.34 9.93
N ILE A 341 35.40 -8.34 10.72
CA ILE A 341 34.52 -9.08 11.62
C ILE A 341 35.12 -8.99 13.01
N SER A 342 34.47 -8.24 13.89
CA SER A 342 34.92 -8.06 15.27
C SER A 342 33.90 -8.69 16.22
N PHE A 343 34.33 -9.58 17.10
CA PHE A 343 33.43 -10.28 18.03
C PHE A 343 34.09 -10.64 19.35
N GLN A 344 33.32 -10.63 20.43
CA GLN A 344 33.81 -11.10 21.73
C GLN A 344 33.89 -12.62 21.77
N ILE A 345 35.02 -13.15 22.27
CA ILE A 345 35.21 -14.57 22.50
C ILE A 345 34.78 -14.90 23.93
N PRO A 346 33.91 -15.91 24.14
CA PRO A 346 33.54 -16.35 25.47
C PRO A 346 34.75 -16.81 26.30
N ASP A 347 34.82 -16.43 27.58
CA ASP A 347 35.95 -16.72 28.48
C ASP A 347 36.25 -18.22 28.61
N GLU A 348 35.24 -19.07 28.49
CA GLU A 348 35.37 -20.53 28.56
C GLU A 348 36.07 -21.15 27.32
N SER A 349 36.38 -20.33 26.30
CA SER A 349 36.92 -20.81 25.02
C SER A 349 38.45 -21.02 25.03
N PHE A 350 39.17 -20.29 25.87
CA PHE A 350 40.63 -20.44 26.04
C PHE A 350 40.94 -20.71 27.52
N LEU A 351 41.80 -21.71 27.79
CA LEU A 351 42.16 -22.09 29.16
C LEU A 351 43.03 -21.02 29.88
N ASP A 352 43.80 -20.25 29.12
CA ASP A 352 44.83 -19.35 29.65
C ASP A 352 44.51 -17.86 29.43
N VAL A 353 43.44 -17.55 28.68
CA VAL A 353 43.14 -16.19 28.21
C VAL A 353 41.65 -15.92 28.33
N THR A 354 41.28 -14.90 29.09
CA THR A 354 39.88 -14.47 29.26
C THR A 354 39.70 -13.04 28.75
N ASN A 355 38.46 -12.64 28.48
CA ASN A 355 38.06 -11.28 28.16
C ASN A 355 38.69 -10.73 26.87
N CYS A 356 38.54 -11.49 25.79
CA CYS A 356 39.15 -11.18 24.50
C CYS A 356 38.12 -10.85 23.41
N ILE A 357 38.51 -9.97 22.50
CA ILE A 357 37.81 -9.67 21.26
C ILE A 357 38.67 -10.15 20.10
N ALA A 358 38.10 -10.97 19.22
CA ALA A 358 38.72 -11.29 17.95
C ALA A 358 38.37 -10.20 16.93
N VAL A 359 39.36 -9.73 16.18
CA VAL A 359 39.16 -8.91 14.99
C VAL A 359 39.75 -9.69 13.81
N VAL A 360 38.91 -10.05 12.86
CA VAL A 360 39.27 -10.82 11.66
C VAL A 360 39.00 -9.96 10.44
N ARG A 361 39.87 -9.99 9.43
CA ARG A 361 39.69 -9.26 8.19
C ARG A 361 40.02 -10.06 6.93
N GLY A 362 39.44 -9.64 5.81
CA GLY A 362 39.74 -10.19 4.48
C GLY A 362 39.06 -11.54 4.18
N PHE A 363 37.91 -11.83 4.79
CA PHE A 363 37.13 -13.04 4.53
C PHE A 363 36.38 -12.99 3.18
N MET A 364 36.02 -11.80 2.69
CA MET A 364 35.33 -11.61 1.40
C MET A 364 36.27 -11.67 0.17
N ASN A 365 37.59 -11.73 0.36
CA ASN A 365 38.56 -11.79 -0.75
C ASN A 365 38.41 -13.09 -1.56
N ASP A 366 38.11 -12.93 -2.85
CA ASP A 366 37.72 -14.00 -3.75
C ASP A 366 38.85 -15.02 -4.03
N LEU A 367 38.48 -16.27 -4.34
CA LEU A 367 39.41 -17.35 -4.72
C LEU A 367 40.29 -17.01 -5.96
N SER A 368 39.95 -15.99 -6.76
CA SER A 368 40.78 -15.48 -7.86
C SER A 368 42.03 -14.73 -7.38
N ASN A 369 41.99 -14.15 -6.18
CA ASN A 369 43.08 -13.38 -5.58
C ASN A 369 44.06 -14.24 -4.76
N VAL A 370 43.88 -15.56 -4.74
CA VAL A 370 44.87 -16.51 -4.20
C VAL A 370 46.23 -16.37 -4.92
N LYS A 371 46.24 -15.86 -6.16
CA LYS A 371 47.49 -15.52 -6.88
C LYS A 371 48.20 -14.26 -6.35
N GLN A 372 47.53 -13.42 -5.56
CA GLN A 372 48.05 -12.17 -4.98
C GLN A 372 48.30 -12.23 -3.46
N GLY A 373 48.02 -13.36 -2.79
CA GLY A 373 48.46 -13.60 -1.41
C GLY A 373 47.63 -12.93 -0.29
N ARG A 374 46.43 -12.41 -0.57
CA ARG A 374 45.53 -11.91 0.47
C ARG A 374 44.85 -13.09 1.17
N SER A 375 45.36 -13.49 2.34
CA SER A 375 44.79 -14.55 3.17
C SER A 375 43.97 -13.94 4.31
N LEU A 376 43.08 -14.75 4.89
CA LEU A 376 42.34 -14.39 6.09
C LEU A 376 43.34 -13.96 7.18
N GLU A 377 43.09 -12.83 7.82
CA GLU A 377 43.97 -12.28 8.84
C GLU A 377 43.19 -12.06 10.13
N GLY A 378 43.81 -12.25 11.29
CA GLY A 378 43.17 -11.97 12.56
C GLY A 378 44.12 -11.60 13.68
N ILE A 379 43.53 -11.07 14.75
CA ILE A 379 44.22 -10.69 15.99
C ILE A 379 43.27 -10.86 17.17
N LEU A 380 43.83 -11.16 18.34
CA LEU A 380 43.11 -11.15 19.62
C LEU A 380 43.44 -9.88 20.41
N LEU A 381 42.42 -9.12 20.77
CA LEU A 381 42.52 -7.96 21.65
C LEU A 381 42.11 -8.39 23.06
N CYS A 382 43.06 -8.40 23.99
CA CYS A 382 42.81 -8.70 25.39
C CYS A 382 42.44 -7.43 26.15
N ILE A 383 41.26 -7.40 26.74
CA ILE A 383 40.75 -6.25 27.48
C ILE A 383 41.43 -6.22 28.88
N PRO A 384 41.86 -5.05 29.37
CA PRO A 384 42.57 -4.93 30.63
C PRO A 384 41.78 -5.50 31.83
N PRO A 385 42.49 -6.04 32.83
CA PRO A 385 41.86 -6.65 33.99
C PRO A 385 41.00 -5.63 34.74
N GLY A 386 39.81 -6.04 35.15
CA GLY A 386 38.85 -5.17 35.83
C GLY A 386 37.93 -4.40 34.88
N TYR A 387 37.95 -4.66 33.57
CA TYR A 387 36.97 -4.15 32.61
C TYR A 387 36.36 -5.30 31.79
N TYR A 388 35.19 -5.11 31.20
CA TYR A 388 34.61 -6.04 30.22
C TYR A 388 33.97 -5.27 29.06
N CYS A 389 33.97 -5.87 27.86
CA CYS A 389 33.33 -5.28 26.70
C CYS A 389 31.81 -5.44 26.77
N VAL A 390 31.11 -4.33 26.55
CA VAL A 390 29.65 -4.24 26.53
C VAL A 390 29.14 -4.32 25.11
N ASP A 391 29.77 -3.57 24.21
CA ASP A 391 29.49 -3.58 22.79
C ASP A 391 30.68 -2.98 22.01
N LEU A 392 30.68 -3.19 20.70
CA LEU A 392 31.69 -2.61 19.81
C LEU A 392 31.06 -2.29 18.46
N ALA A 393 31.52 -1.23 17.83
CA ALA A 393 31.05 -0.81 16.52
C ALA A 393 32.18 -0.17 15.74
N LEU A 394 32.21 -0.41 14.43
CA LEU A 394 33.22 0.18 13.55
C LEU A 394 32.82 1.62 13.18
N TYR A 395 33.78 2.55 13.25
CA TYR A 395 33.63 3.98 13.03
C TYR A 395 34.66 4.44 12.01
N LYS A 396 34.24 5.21 10.99
CA LYS A 396 35.12 5.69 9.90
C LYS A 396 36.00 4.59 9.28
N GLU A 397 36.89 4.94 8.35
CA GLU A 397 37.84 3.99 7.77
C GLU A 397 38.84 3.54 8.83
N HIS A 398 38.90 2.23 9.06
CA HIS A 398 39.87 1.60 9.96
C HIS A 398 39.80 2.06 11.43
N GLN A 399 38.65 2.47 11.99
CA GLN A 399 38.53 2.68 13.45
C GLN A 399 37.45 1.80 14.08
N ILE A 400 37.72 1.31 15.28
CA ILE A 400 36.81 0.48 16.07
C ILE A 400 36.49 1.23 17.36
N VAL A 401 35.22 1.56 17.58
CA VAL A 401 34.73 2.11 18.85
C VAL A 401 34.35 0.94 19.74
N MET A 402 35.00 0.85 20.88
CA MET A 402 34.75 -0.14 21.91
C MET A 402 34.11 0.51 23.13
N LEU A 403 33.09 -0.14 23.66
CA LEU A 403 32.38 0.28 24.85
C LEU A 403 32.69 -0.69 25.98
N LEU A 404 33.30 -0.19 27.06
CA LEU A 404 33.82 -0.99 28.17
C LEU A 404 33.14 -0.57 29.48
N ASN A 405 32.81 -1.54 30.34
CA ASN A 405 32.38 -1.31 31.72
C ASN A 405 33.46 -1.78 32.68
N LYS A 406 33.63 -1.10 33.81
CA LYS A 406 34.43 -1.62 34.93
C LYS A 406 33.71 -2.81 35.58
N MET A 407 34.46 -3.87 35.89
CA MET A 407 34.01 -4.98 36.72
C MET A 407 33.84 -4.44 38.16
N ASN A 408 32.63 -4.51 38.71
CA ASN A 408 32.34 -3.93 40.02
C ASN A 408 33.07 -4.68 41.13
N ASP A 409 33.96 -4.00 41.86
CA ASP A 409 34.19 -4.32 43.27
C ASP A 409 33.03 -3.72 44.07
N THR A 410 32.41 -4.54 44.90
CA THR A 410 31.19 -4.19 45.64
C THR A 410 31.32 -2.87 46.41
N ARG A 411 30.29 -2.01 46.27
CA ARG A 411 29.96 -0.81 47.07
C ARG A 411 30.45 0.54 46.51
N GLU A 412 29.82 1.00 45.44
CA GLU A 412 29.19 2.33 45.29
C GLU A 412 28.70 2.46 43.83
N ASN A 413 27.42 2.78 43.61
CA ASN A 413 26.75 2.70 42.29
C ASN A 413 27.10 3.87 41.34
N LEU A 414 28.38 4.19 41.20
CA LEU A 414 28.92 5.03 40.13
C LEU A 414 29.72 4.10 39.22
N GLY A 415 29.05 3.49 38.26
CA GLY A 415 29.73 2.65 37.28
C GLY A 415 30.52 3.54 36.33
N ASP A 416 31.84 3.47 36.39
CA ASP A 416 32.71 4.09 35.41
C ASP A 416 32.73 3.19 34.16
N ALA A 417 32.18 3.69 33.06
CA ALA A 417 32.30 3.08 31.75
C ALA A 417 33.27 3.90 30.90
N TRP A 418 33.76 3.29 29.82
CA TRP A 418 34.74 3.91 28.95
C TRP A 418 34.38 3.65 27.49
N MET A 419 34.58 4.66 26.66
CA MET A 419 34.52 4.56 25.21
C MET A 419 35.94 4.73 24.68
N MET A 420 36.40 3.76 23.89
CA MET A 420 37.76 3.69 23.35
C MET A 420 37.67 3.63 21.82
N ILE A 421 38.48 4.43 21.12
CA ILE A 421 38.62 4.35 19.67
C ILE A 421 39.97 3.70 19.35
N LEU A 422 39.95 2.57 18.64
CA LEU A 422 41.13 1.85 18.18
C LEU A 422 41.32 2.03 16.68
N GLN A 423 42.55 2.33 16.26
CA GLN A 423 42.91 2.39 14.85
C GLN A 423 43.25 0.97 14.34
N ALA A 424 42.36 0.38 13.55
CA ALA A 424 42.48 -0.96 13.00
C ALA A 424 43.67 -1.13 12.05
N SER A 425 44.11 -0.07 11.35
CA SER A 425 45.30 -0.13 10.47
C SER A 425 46.61 -0.43 11.22
N ASP A 426 46.65 -0.10 12.50
CA ASP A 426 47.86 -0.17 13.32
C ASP A 426 47.94 -1.52 14.08
N LEU A 427 46.90 -2.35 13.96
CA LEU A 427 46.85 -3.65 14.61
C LEU A 427 47.77 -4.66 13.89
N PRO A 428 48.61 -5.41 14.63
CA PRO A 428 49.51 -6.41 14.06
C PRO A 428 48.74 -7.69 13.70
N PHE A 429 48.03 -7.67 12.57
CA PHE A 429 47.31 -8.82 12.06
C PHE A 429 48.25 -9.97 11.68
N VAL A 430 47.82 -11.19 11.98
CA VAL A 430 48.53 -12.42 11.61
C VAL A 430 47.68 -13.24 10.65
N HIS A 431 48.34 -13.84 9.67
CA HIS A 431 47.69 -14.71 8.70
C HIS A 431 47.13 -15.96 9.37
N ILE A 432 45.85 -16.20 9.12
CA ILE A 432 45.14 -17.42 9.48
C ILE A 432 45.23 -18.34 8.27
N SER A 433 45.91 -19.47 8.44
CA SER A 433 46.02 -20.46 7.37
C SER A 433 44.66 -21.09 7.14
N GLY A 434 44.00 -20.77 6.02
CA GLY A 434 42.67 -21.30 5.73
C GLY A 434 42.70 -22.82 5.56
N THR A 435 41.82 -23.53 6.28
CA THR A 435 41.65 -24.98 6.08
C THR A 435 40.22 -25.41 5.84
N THR A 436 40.11 -26.55 5.17
CA THR A 436 38.89 -27.28 4.81
C THR A 436 37.97 -27.53 5.99
N TRP A 437 36.66 -27.63 5.71
CA TRP A 437 35.47 -27.83 6.58
C TRP A 437 35.56 -28.67 7.87
N GLU A 438 36.69 -29.28 8.22
CA GLU A 438 36.82 -30.32 9.26
C GLU A 438 37.60 -29.89 10.52
N ASN A 439 38.27 -28.73 10.57
CA ASN A 439 38.99 -28.30 11.79
C ASN A 439 38.30 -27.15 12.51
N ASN A 440 37.52 -27.53 13.53
CA ASN A 440 36.94 -26.61 14.50
C ASN A 440 38.05 -25.94 15.32
N TRP A 441 38.14 -24.62 15.24
CA TRP A 441 38.94 -23.71 16.08
C TRP A 441 40.31 -23.26 15.54
N GLU A 442 40.30 -22.61 14.38
CA GLU A 442 41.46 -21.88 13.82
C GLU A 442 41.90 -20.67 14.68
N LEU A 443 41.03 -20.18 15.58
CA LEU A 443 41.35 -19.12 16.56
C LEU A 443 42.47 -19.51 17.56
N TYR A 444 42.80 -20.80 17.72
CA TYR A 444 43.97 -21.21 18.52
C TYR A 444 45.29 -20.73 17.90
N GLN A 445 45.35 -20.54 16.57
CA GLN A 445 46.53 -19.98 15.90
C GLN A 445 46.79 -18.53 16.33
N LEU A 446 45.75 -17.81 16.74
CA LEU A 446 45.88 -16.43 17.21
C LEU A 446 46.30 -16.32 18.69
N LYS A 447 46.43 -17.45 19.42
CA LYS A 447 46.86 -17.44 20.83
C LYS A 447 48.24 -16.81 21.01
N ASP A 448 49.10 -16.94 20.01
CA ASP A 448 50.44 -16.35 20.02
C ASP A 448 50.43 -14.87 19.54
N SER A 449 49.27 -14.34 19.16
CA SER A 449 49.06 -12.99 18.58
C SER A 449 48.01 -12.21 19.37
N ILE A 450 48.32 -11.98 20.65
CA ILE A 450 47.47 -11.23 21.59
C ILE A 450 48.03 -9.83 21.77
N LEU A 451 47.19 -8.82 21.52
CA LEU A 451 47.46 -7.43 21.87
C LEU A 451 46.72 -7.09 23.16
N HIS A 452 47.45 -6.73 24.21
CA HIS A 452 46.86 -6.24 25.45
C HIS A 452 46.48 -4.77 25.29
N LEU A 453 45.21 -4.45 25.46
CA LEU A 453 44.74 -3.07 25.40
C LEU A 453 45.14 -2.35 26.70
N GLU A 454 45.71 -1.16 26.55
CA GLU A 454 46.09 -0.30 27.66
C GLU A 454 45.12 0.89 27.75
N MET A 455 44.78 1.30 28.97
CA MET A 455 43.84 2.41 29.21
C MET A 455 44.51 3.80 29.11
N GLU A 456 45.79 3.85 28.70
CA GLU A 456 46.62 5.07 28.73
C GLU A 456 46.81 5.73 27.34
N ASN A 457 46.23 5.17 26.26
CA ASN A 457 46.40 5.65 24.87
C ASN A 457 45.28 6.62 24.39
N GLU A 458 45.58 7.33 23.30
CA GLU A 458 45.16 8.71 23.00
C GLU A 458 43.68 8.99 22.62
N LYS A 459 42.74 8.02 22.63
CA LYS A 459 41.30 8.30 22.35
C LYS A 459 40.36 7.50 23.24
N ILE A 460 40.42 7.79 24.53
CA ILE A 460 39.62 7.13 25.55
C ILE A 460 38.81 8.19 26.31
N ARG A 461 37.49 7.99 26.43
CA ARG A 461 36.58 8.89 27.16
C ARG A 461 35.86 8.14 28.28
N SER A 462 35.86 8.71 29.49
CA SER A 462 35.11 8.18 30.61
C SER A 462 33.63 8.55 30.51
N ILE A 463 32.77 7.64 30.95
CA ILE A 463 31.32 7.77 30.98
C ILE A 463 30.89 7.56 32.44
N PRO A 464 30.20 8.53 33.06
CA PRO A 464 29.90 8.52 34.50
C PRO A 464 28.81 7.53 34.91
N HIS A 465 28.44 6.63 34.00
CA HIS A 465 27.35 5.67 34.16
C HIS A 465 27.76 4.32 33.56
N ALA A 466 27.38 3.23 34.21
CA ALA A 466 27.46 1.91 33.61
C ALA A 466 26.65 1.88 32.31
N VAL A 467 27.23 1.34 31.25
CA VAL A 467 26.63 1.30 29.92
C VAL A 467 26.06 -0.07 29.59
N VAL A 468 25.11 -0.11 28.66
CA VAL A 468 24.40 -1.30 28.21
C VAL A 468 24.33 -1.29 26.68
N PRO A 469 24.26 -2.45 26.00
CA PRO A 469 24.11 -2.50 24.56
C PRO A 469 22.70 -2.02 24.12
N PRO A 470 22.52 -1.60 22.86
CA PRO A 470 23.56 -1.50 21.82
C PRO A 470 24.30 -0.15 21.81
N LEU A 471 25.53 -0.16 21.29
CA LEU A 471 26.28 1.00 20.81
C LEU A 471 25.86 1.30 19.37
N SER A 472 25.67 2.58 19.05
CA SER A 472 25.40 3.02 17.68
C SER A 472 26.36 4.12 17.29
N VAL A 473 26.95 4.04 16.10
CA VAL A 473 27.94 5.00 15.59
C VAL A 473 27.56 5.44 14.18
N SER A 474 27.84 6.70 13.85
CA SER A 474 27.63 7.26 12.52
C SER A 474 28.95 7.84 12.01
N ALA A 475 29.58 7.13 11.06
CA ALA A 475 30.81 7.59 10.43
C ALA A 475 30.62 8.90 9.64
N SER A 476 29.48 9.07 8.96
CA SER A 476 29.20 10.26 8.13
C SER A 476 28.89 11.51 8.95
N ARG A 477 28.44 11.36 10.19
CA ARG A 477 28.10 12.47 11.09
C ARG A 477 29.10 12.66 12.21
N GLY A 478 30.03 11.72 12.41
CA GLY A 478 31.03 11.81 13.46
C GLY A 478 30.46 11.66 14.87
N VAL A 479 29.40 10.86 15.06
CA VAL A 479 28.72 10.76 16.37
C VAL A 479 28.53 9.32 16.84
N ALA A 480 28.46 9.13 18.15
CA ALA A 480 28.09 7.88 18.81
C ALA A 480 26.91 8.09 19.77
N CYS A 481 26.01 7.11 19.84
CA CYS A 481 24.96 7.03 20.84
C CYS A 481 25.22 5.82 21.73
N VAL A 482 25.34 6.08 23.03
CA VAL A 482 25.61 5.10 24.08
C VAL A 482 24.42 5.02 25.02
N LEU A 483 23.97 3.80 25.33
CA LEU A 483 22.92 3.60 26.31
C LEU A 483 23.53 3.38 27.70
N ALA A 484 23.09 4.15 28.67
CA ALA A 484 23.46 3.99 30.07
C ALA A 484 22.36 3.25 30.85
N ALA A 485 22.77 2.57 31.91
CA ALA A 485 21.88 1.98 32.90
C ALA A 485 20.86 3.03 33.39
N ARG A 486 19.65 2.58 33.74
CA ARG A 486 18.48 3.43 34.07
C ARG A 486 17.82 4.13 32.87
N LYS A 487 17.91 3.54 31.66
CA LYS A 487 17.20 3.97 30.45
C LYS A 487 17.59 5.38 29.97
N ARG A 488 18.90 5.68 29.97
CA ARG A 488 19.43 6.96 29.47
C ARG A 488 20.15 6.74 28.14
N ALA A 489 20.02 7.68 27.22
CA ALA A 489 20.81 7.74 25.99
C ALA A 489 21.76 8.93 26.07
N LEU A 490 23.03 8.70 25.77
CA LEU A 490 24.10 9.69 25.77
C LEU A 490 24.63 9.78 24.34
N VAL A 491 24.73 10.99 23.79
CA VAL A 491 25.23 11.22 22.43
C VAL A 491 26.57 11.94 22.54
N TYR A 492 27.57 11.40 21.85
CA TYR A 492 28.93 11.90 21.81
C TYR A 492 29.30 12.30 20.38
N ILE A 493 30.06 13.38 20.24
CA ILE A 493 30.78 13.71 19.01
C ILE A 493 32.14 13.04 19.11
N LEU A 494 32.51 12.30 18.07
CA LEU A 494 33.74 11.50 17.97
C LEU A 494 34.85 12.23 17.19
N ASP A 495 34.52 13.36 16.55
CA ASP A 495 35.36 14.07 15.58
C ASP A 495 35.96 15.39 16.08
N GLU A 496 35.66 15.81 17.30
CA GLU A 496 36.18 17.04 17.88
C GLU A 496 37.02 16.68 19.12
N ASP A 497 38.32 16.98 19.06
CA ASP A 497 39.14 17.11 20.26
C ASP A 497 38.46 18.20 21.11
N GLU A 498 37.91 17.81 22.26
CA GLU A 498 37.08 18.66 23.12
C GLU A 498 37.92 19.71 23.89
N ASP A 499 39.00 20.23 23.29
CA ASP A 499 39.91 21.21 23.86
C ASP A 499 39.83 22.55 23.10
N GLU A 500 38.64 23.11 22.92
CA GLU A 500 38.48 24.54 22.60
C GLU A 500 37.07 25.07 22.92
N ILE A 501 36.57 24.79 24.12
CA ILE A 501 35.56 25.65 24.77
C ILE A 501 36.18 26.17 26.07
N SER A 502 37.22 26.99 25.92
CA SER A 502 37.58 27.94 26.95
C SER A 502 36.51 29.03 26.99
N ASP A 503 35.94 29.23 28.17
CA ASP A 503 35.10 30.36 28.58
C ASP A 503 35.18 31.59 27.66
N SER A 504 34.17 31.80 26.82
CA SER A 504 33.79 33.14 26.36
C SER A 504 32.33 33.18 25.87
N GLU A 505 31.53 33.86 26.71
CA GLU A 505 30.16 34.39 26.53
C GLU A 505 28.94 33.47 26.71
#